data_AF-A0A1Y6FCT6-F1
#
_entry.id   AF-A0A1Y6FCT6-F1
#
_cell.length_a   1.000
_cell.length_b   1.000
_cell.length_c   1.000
_cell.angle_alpha   90.00
_cell.angle_beta   90.00
_cell.angle_gamma   90.00
#
_symmetry.space_group_name_H-M   'P 1'
#
loop_
_entity.id
_entity.type
_entity.pdbx_description
1 polymer ?
#
loop_
_entity_poly.entity_id
_entity_poly.type
_entity_poly.pdbx_seq_one_letter_code
_entity_poly.pdbx_strand_id
1 'polypeptide(L)'
;MSDAVTGRLVTVSTKFQREALRPGGINRSGANAASDRSVKAMKADVETQIEAAIVPLVTLLQDWVPAQAAKGCGWAASTRDLAGLAGRHLLTEVAMHAFDCLDAVMIDGVDMRQDEAKVYADALVFAQQDMCRGNDIEPFRPLLKNLKTLTDRIVARAMPAEAAR
;
A
#
# COMPACT_ATOMS: atom_id res chain seq x y z
N MET A 1 -19.60 70.54 -30.55
CA MET A 1 -18.53 70.32 -29.56
C MET A 1 -19.18 69.59 -28.40
N SER A 2 -18.82 68.32 -28.17
CA SER A 2 -19.45 67.45 -27.18
C SER A 2 -18.56 67.34 -25.94
N ASP A 3 -19.01 67.87 -24.82
CA ASP A 3 -18.34 67.70 -23.53
C ASP A 3 -18.38 66.24 -23.11
N ALA A 4 -17.20 65.61 -23.08
CA ALA A 4 -17.01 64.27 -22.58
C ALA A 4 -17.10 64.28 -21.05
N VAL A 5 -18.26 63.91 -20.50
CA VAL A 5 -18.45 63.67 -19.07
C VAL A 5 -17.53 62.55 -18.63
N THR A 6 -16.39 62.90 -18.02
CA THR A 6 -15.42 61.97 -17.47
C THR A 6 -15.92 61.50 -16.10
N GLY A 7 -16.90 60.59 -16.10
CA GLY A 7 -17.36 59.94 -14.89
C GLY A 7 -16.27 59.01 -14.34
N ARG A 8 -15.57 59.44 -13.28
CA ARG A 8 -14.64 58.58 -12.55
C ARG A 8 -15.47 57.53 -11.78
N LEU A 9 -15.41 56.27 -12.20
CA LEU A 9 -15.96 55.15 -11.45
C LEU A 9 -15.23 55.02 -10.12
N VAL A 10 -15.84 55.55 -9.05
CA VAL A 10 -15.37 55.35 -7.68
C VAL A 10 -15.97 54.04 -7.19
N THR A 11 -15.15 53.00 -7.10
CA THR A 11 -15.55 51.74 -6.48
C THR A 11 -15.71 51.96 -4.98
N VAL A 12 -16.94 52.24 -4.53
CA VAL A 12 -17.27 52.38 -3.11
C VAL A 12 -17.33 50.97 -2.51
N SER A 13 -16.27 50.56 -1.81
CA SER A 13 -16.29 49.31 -1.03
C SER A 13 -17.21 49.50 0.18
N THR A 14 -18.45 49.03 0.08
CA THR A 14 -19.43 49.13 1.17
C THR A 14 -19.11 48.13 2.29
N LYS A 15 -19.62 48.37 3.51
CA LYS A 15 -19.51 47.42 4.62
C LYS A 15 -20.02 46.02 4.26
N PHE A 16 -21.03 45.94 3.38
CA PHE A 16 -21.55 44.68 2.81
C PHE A 16 -20.51 43.89 2.01
N GLN A 17 -19.66 44.53 1.19
CA GLN A 17 -18.56 43.84 0.50
C GLN A 17 -17.48 43.35 1.48
N ARG A 18 -17.33 44.01 2.63
CA ARG A 18 -16.40 43.60 3.70
C ARG A 18 -16.95 42.44 4.54
N GLU A 19 -18.27 42.32 4.67
CA GLU A 19 -18.96 41.20 5.35
C GLU A 19 -19.09 39.97 4.45
N ALA A 20 -19.24 40.13 3.13
CA ALA A 20 -19.10 39.02 2.18
C ALA A 20 -17.66 38.43 2.15
N LEU A 21 -16.69 39.13 2.75
CA LEU A 21 -15.26 38.79 2.75
C LEU A 21 -14.66 38.63 4.17
N ARG A 22 -15.47 38.45 5.22
CA ARG A 22 -14.97 38.22 6.60
C ARG A 22 -15.79 37.13 7.32
N PRO A 23 -15.30 36.54 8.42
CA PRO A 23 -14.12 35.70 8.59
C PRO A 23 -14.54 34.36 9.24
N GLY A 24 -14.23 33.24 8.60
CA GLY A 24 -14.62 31.90 9.10
C GLY A 24 -14.54 30.81 8.03
N GLY A 25 -14.59 31.20 6.76
CA GLY A 25 -14.25 30.32 5.64
C GLY A 25 -12.75 30.33 5.39
N ILE A 26 -12.10 29.17 5.50
CA ILE A 26 -10.72 29.00 5.06
C ILE A 26 -10.67 29.38 3.56
N ASN A 27 -9.79 30.31 3.20
CA ASN A 27 -9.60 30.72 1.82
C ASN A 27 -9.31 29.46 0.96
N ARG A 28 -9.91 29.31 -0.22
CA ARG A 28 -9.84 28.04 -1.00
C ARG A 28 -8.41 27.55 -1.21
N SER A 29 -7.46 28.48 -1.39
CA SER A 29 -6.02 28.20 -1.45
C SER A 29 -5.44 27.66 -0.14
N GLY A 30 -5.85 28.21 1.01
CA GLY A 30 -5.46 27.74 2.34
C GLY A 30 -6.08 26.39 2.70
N ALA A 31 -7.31 26.12 2.27
CA ALA A 31 -7.98 24.83 2.45
C ALA A 31 -7.30 23.74 1.61
N ASN A 32 -6.97 24.05 0.35
CA ASN A 32 -6.21 23.16 -0.52
C ASN A 32 -4.81 22.89 0.06
N ALA A 33 -4.07 23.92 0.50
CA ALA A 33 -2.74 23.74 1.09
C ALA A 33 -2.76 22.95 2.42
N ALA A 34 -3.83 23.10 3.23
CA ALA A 34 -4.03 22.27 4.41
C ALA A 34 -4.31 20.82 4.03
N SER A 35 -5.21 20.60 3.06
CA SER A 35 -5.54 19.27 2.53
C SER A 35 -4.31 18.57 1.94
N ASP A 36 -3.51 19.25 1.13
CA ASP A 36 -2.30 18.70 0.52
C ASP A 36 -1.27 18.27 1.58
N ARG A 37 -1.12 19.08 2.65
CA ARG A 37 -0.25 18.72 3.78
C ARG A 37 -0.78 17.51 4.54
N SER A 38 -2.09 17.45 4.80
CA SER A 38 -2.71 16.30 5.45
C SER A 38 -2.56 15.02 4.63
N VAL A 39 -2.81 15.09 3.31
CA VAL A 39 -2.62 13.95 2.40
C VAL A 39 -1.15 13.53 2.35
N LYS A 40 -0.22 14.48 2.30
CA LYS A 40 1.22 14.17 2.32
C LYS A 40 1.65 13.51 3.62
N ALA A 41 1.16 14.00 4.76
CA ALA A 41 1.43 13.41 6.06
C ALA A 41 0.86 11.99 6.17
N MET A 42 -0.39 11.79 5.72
CA MET A 42 -1.02 10.47 5.66
C MET A 42 -0.24 9.50 4.77
N LYS A 43 0.24 9.92 3.60
CA LYS A 43 1.08 9.08 2.74
C LYS A 43 2.38 8.67 3.42
N ALA A 44 3.05 9.61 4.09
CA ALA A 44 4.29 9.31 4.82
C ALA A 44 4.04 8.35 6.00
N ASP A 45 2.90 8.49 6.69
CA ASP A 45 2.49 7.59 7.76
C ASP A 45 2.21 6.17 7.23
N VAL A 46 1.49 6.04 6.11
CA VAL A 46 1.26 4.74 5.45
C VAL A 46 2.58 4.07 5.05
N GLU A 47 3.52 4.83 4.48
CA GLU A 47 4.85 4.31 4.13
C GLU A 47 5.61 3.79 5.36
N THR A 48 5.54 4.53 6.48
CA THR A 48 6.14 4.11 7.75
C THR A 48 5.49 2.82 8.27
N GLN A 49 4.17 2.69 8.16
CA GLN A 49 3.45 1.49 8.59
C GLN A 49 3.75 0.29 7.69
N ILE A 50 3.90 0.49 6.37
CA ILE A 50 4.35 -0.55 5.44
C ILE A 50 5.71 -1.08 5.89
N GLU A 51 6.66 -0.19 6.18
CA GLU A 51 8.00 -0.58 6.62
C GLU A 51 7.96 -1.35 7.95
N ALA A 52 7.16 -0.88 8.90
CA ALA A 52 6.95 -1.55 10.20
C ALA A 52 6.33 -2.95 10.08
N ALA A 53 5.58 -3.23 9.00
CA ALA A 53 5.00 -4.55 8.73
C ALA A 53 5.93 -5.44 7.90
N ILE A 54 6.55 -4.90 6.85
CA ILE A 54 7.33 -5.70 5.89
C ILE A 54 8.69 -6.15 6.46
N VAL A 55 9.37 -5.29 7.23
CA VAL A 55 10.70 -5.61 7.79
C VAL A 55 10.65 -6.85 8.69
N PRO A 56 9.76 -6.93 9.71
CA PRO A 56 9.70 -8.14 10.55
C PRO A 56 9.23 -9.37 9.78
N LEU A 57 8.37 -9.21 8.77
CA LEU A 57 7.96 -10.31 7.87
C LEU A 57 9.15 -10.87 7.10
N VAL A 58 9.94 -10.00 6.46
CA VAL A 58 11.14 -10.40 5.70
C VAL A 58 12.14 -11.09 6.63
N THR A 59 12.42 -10.54 7.81
CA THR A 59 13.33 -11.17 8.78
C THR A 59 12.83 -12.55 9.20
N LEU A 60 11.55 -12.69 9.49
CA LEU A 60 10.95 -13.98 9.85
C LEU A 60 11.06 -15.01 8.72
N LEU A 61 10.92 -14.60 7.46
CA LEU A 61 11.02 -15.50 6.31
C LEU A 61 12.49 -15.86 5.97
N GLN A 62 13.43 -14.93 6.21
CA GLN A 62 14.86 -15.17 6.04
C GLN A 62 15.41 -16.19 7.04
N ASP A 63 14.96 -16.10 8.29
CA ASP A 63 15.29 -17.00 9.40
C ASP A 63 14.02 -17.76 9.80
N TRP A 64 13.55 -18.65 8.92
CA TRP A 64 12.23 -19.25 9.02
C TRP A 64 12.02 -20.02 10.32
N VAL A 65 11.06 -19.54 11.12
CA VAL A 65 10.63 -20.19 12.36
C VAL A 65 9.14 -20.54 12.26
N PRO A 66 8.77 -21.81 12.00
CA PRO A 66 7.37 -22.23 11.84
C PRO A 66 6.45 -21.84 13.01
N ALA A 67 6.97 -21.85 14.24
CA ALA A 67 6.22 -21.45 15.44
C ALA A 67 5.77 -19.96 15.42
N GLN A 68 6.32 -19.14 14.53
CA GLN A 68 5.95 -17.73 14.38
C GLN A 68 5.06 -17.47 13.15
N ALA A 69 4.60 -18.50 12.44
CA ALA A 69 3.77 -18.38 11.23
C ALA A 69 2.56 -17.44 11.44
N ALA A 70 1.87 -17.53 12.58
CA ALA A 70 0.73 -16.66 12.90
C ALA A 70 1.10 -15.16 12.95
N LYS A 71 2.29 -14.81 13.46
CA LYS A 71 2.78 -13.42 13.42
C LYS A 71 3.10 -13.00 11.99
N GLY A 72 3.73 -13.91 11.23
CA GLY A 72 3.98 -13.75 9.80
C GLY A 72 2.70 -13.43 9.02
N CYS A 73 1.61 -14.17 9.24
CA CYS A 73 0.31 -13.91 8.61
C CYS A 73 -0.18 -12.49 8.91
N GLY A 74 -0.10 -12.06 10.18
CA GLY A 74 -0.51 -10.71 10.58
C GLY A 74 0.29 -9.60 9.87
N TRP A 75 1.60 -9.78 9.74
CA TRP A 75 2.46 -8.84 9.01
C TRP A 75 2.24 -8.88 7.50
N ALA A 76 2.01 -10.06 6.91
CA ALA A 76 1.71 -10.21 5.48
C ALA A 76 0.37 -9.56 5.12
N ALA A 77 -0.67 -9.77 5.92
CA ALA A 77 -1.97 -9.11 5.76
C ALA A 77 -1.85 -7.58 5.88
N SER A 78 -1.15 -7.10 6.91
CA SER A 78 -0.90 -5.66 7.10
C SER A 78 -0.14 -5.05 5.93
N THR A 79 0.89 -5.74 5.43
CA THR A 79 1.68 -5.30 4.28
C THR A 79 0.81 -5.23 3.02
N ARG A 80 0.00 -6.26 2.74
CA ARG A 80 -0.91 -6.29 1.58
C ARG A 80 -1.88 -5.11 1.59
N ASP A 81 -2.55 -4.89 2.72
CA ASP A 81 -3.61 -3.88 2.84
C ASP A 81 -3.03 -2.45 2.74
N LEU A 82 -1.91 -2.19 3.43
CA LEU A 82 -1.23 -0.90 3.38
C LEU A 82 -0.58 -0.63 2.02
N ALA A 83 0.04 -1.64 1.39
CA ALA A 83 0.58 -1.53 0.04
C ALA A 83 -0.52 -1.23 -0.99
N GLY A 84 -1.69 -1.86 -0.85
CA GLY A 84 -2.86 -1.58 -1.68
C GLY A 84 -3.32 -0.13 -1.54
N LEU A 85 -3.38 0.39 -0.30
CA LEU A 85 -3.69 1.79 -0.04
C LEU A 85 -2.66 2.76 -0.64
N ALA A 86 -1.38 2.37 -0.66
CA ALA A 86 -0.29 3.16 -1.23
C ALA A 86 -0.15 3.04 -2.77
N GLY A 87 -0.94 2.18 -3.44
CA GLY A 87 -0.81 1.92 -4.87
C GLY A 87 0.45 1.15 -5.25
N ARG A 88 0.99 0.33 -4.34
CA ARG A 88 2.17 -0.52 -4.54
C ARG A 88 1.74 -1.93 -4.96
N HIS A 89 1.19 -2.05 -6.16
CA HIS A 89 0.51 -3.26 -6.61
C HIS A 89 1.38 -4.53 -6.59
N LEU A 90 2.65 -4.44 -7.00
CA LEU A 90 3.54 -5.61 -6.92
C LEU A 90 3.72 -6.09 -5.48
N LEU A 91 3.91 -5.16 -4.54
CA LEU A 91 4.06 -5.50 -3.13
C LEU A 91 2.76 -6.10 -2.56
N THR A 92 1.60 -5.60 -2.97
CA THR A 92 0.30 -6.18 -2.61
C THR A 92 0.20 -7.65 -3.03
N GLU A 93 0.51 -7.98 -4.28
CA GLU A 93 0.42 -9.35 -4.81
C GLU A 93 1.45 -10.30 -4.17
N VAL A 94 2.70 -9.84 -3.99
CA VAL A 94 3.73 -10.65 -3.33
C VAL A 94 3.36 -10.91 -1.87
N ALA A 95 2.87 -9.90 -1.15
CA ALA A 95 2.41 -10.05 0.23
C ALA A 95 1.19 -10.99 0.34
N MET A 96 0.30 -10.97 -0.65
CA MET A 96 -0.82 -11.92 -0.74
C MET A 96 -0.33 -13.37 -0.89
N HIS A 97 0.60 -13.65 -1.80
CA HIS A 97 1.16 -14.99 -1.92
C HIS A 97 1.92 -15.46 -0.67
N ALA A 98 2.65 -14.56 -0.01
CA ALA A 98 3.28 -14.87 1.27
C ALA A 98 2.22 -15.17 2.35
N PHE A 99 1.13 -14.38 2.39
CA PHE A 99 0.01 -14.62 3.30
C PHE A 99 -0.63 -16.00 3.07
N ASP A 100 -1.02 -16.32 1.84
CA ASP A 100 -1.66 -17.60 1.51
C ASP A 100 -0.79 -18.80 1.92
N CYS A 101 0.52 -18.68 1.70
CA CYS A 101 1.46 -19.72 2.10
C CYS A 101 1.57 -19.84 3.64
N LEU A 102 1.69 -18.73 4.35
CA LEU A 102 1.78 -18.72 5.81
C LEU A 102 0.46 -19.17 6.46
N ASP A 103 -0.67 -18.87 5.83
CA ASP A 103 -2.00 -19.30 6.26
C ASP A 103 -2.14 -20.82 6.15
N ALA A 104 -1.69 -21.42 5.06
CA ALA A 104 -1.65 -22.87 4.91
C ALA A 104 -0.72 -23.55 5.93
N VAL A 105 0.42 -22.93 6.27
CA VAL A 105 1.29 -23.42 7.36
C VAL A 105 0.55 -23.34 8.70
N MET A 106 -0.12 -22.22 8.98
CA MET A 106 -0.77 -21.93 10.26
C MET A 106 -2.03 -22.78 10.49
N ILE A 107 -2.88 -22.91 9.48
CA ILE A 107 -4.21 -23.55 9.56
C ILE A 107 -4.11 -25.03 9.24
N ASP A 108 -3.49 -25.37 8.11
CA ASP A 108 -3.45 -26.74 7.59
C ASP A 108 -2.23 -27.52 8.07
N GLY A 109 -1.32 -26.88 8.82
CA GLY A 109 -0.11 -27.51 9.36
C GLY A 109 0.90 -27.91 8.28
N VAL A 110 0.85 -27.24 7.12
CA VAL A 110 1.75 -27.53 5.99
C VAL A 110 3.20 -27.22 6.37
N ASP A 111 4.11 -28.12 6.01
CA ASP A 111 5.54 -27.85 6.13
C ASP A 111 6.04 -26.96 4.98
N MET A 112 6.56 -25.80 5.37
CA MET A 112 7.27 -24.87 4.48
C MET A 112 8.76 -24.93 4.81
N ARG A 113 9.58 -25.13 3.79
CA ARG A 113 11.03 -25.24 3.93
C ARG A 113 11.70 -23.87 3.95
N GLN A 114 12.89 -23.80 4.53
CA GLN A 114 13.66 -22.56 4.67
C GLN A 114 14.03 -21.91 3.32
N ASP A 115 14.31 -22.70 2.29
CA ASP A 115 14.57 -22.22 0.92
C ASP A 115 13.32 -21.58 0.31
N GLU A 116 12.14 -22.17 0.56
CA GLU A 116 10.86 -21.66 0.10
C GLU A 116 10.49 -20.34 0.77
N ALA A 117 10.65 -20.27 2.11
CA ALA A 117 10.46 -19.04 2.87
C ALA A 117 11.36 -17.90 2.37
N LYS A 118 12.63 -18.20 2.05
CA LYS A 118 13.57 -17.23 1.49
C LYS A 118 13.13 -16.67 0.14
N VAL A 119 12.52 -17.48 -0.72
CA VAL A 119 11.98 -16.98 -2.01
C VAL A 119 10.92 -15.89 -1.78
N TYR A 120 10.04 -16.07 -0.79
CA TYR A 120 9.07 -15.03 -0.44
C TYR A 120 9.75 -13.80 0.18
N ALA A 121 10.76 -13.98 1.03
CA ALA A 121 11.53 -12.87 1.58
C ALA A 121 12.19 -12.03 0.48
N ASP A 122 12.89 -12.67 -0.45
CA ASP A 122 13.58 -12.00 -1.56
C ASP A 122 12.58 -11.29 -2.48
N ALA A 123 11.43 -11.91 -2.75
CA ALA A 123 10.36 -11.30 -3.53
C ALA A 123 9.79 -10.04 -2.84
N LEU A 124 9.60 -10.06 -1.52
CA LEU A 124 9.14 -8.91 -0.74
C LEU A 124 10.16 -7.78 -0.77
N VAL A 125 11.45 -8.08 -0.58
CA VAL A 125 12.54 -7.12 -0.68
C VAL A 125 12.60 -6.49 -2.07
N PHE A 126 12.46 -7.31 -3.12
CA PHE A 126 12.39 -6.82 -4.49
C PHE A 126 11.19 -5.91 -4.72
N ALA A 127 9.99 -6.32 -4.28
CA ALA A 127 8.76 -5.56 -4.47
C ALA A 127 8.70 -4.24 -3.69
N GLN A 128 9.51 -4.10 -2.63
CA GLN A 128 9.64 -2.86 -1.86
C GLN A 128 10.35 -1.74 -2.65
N GLN A 129 11.16 -2.10 -3.65
CA GLN A 129 12.02 -1.15 -4.37
C GLN A 129 11.22 -0.11 -5.18
N ASP A 130 11.77 1.09 -5.29
CA ASP A 130 11.11 2.23 -5.93
C ASP A 130 10.75 2.00 -7.39
N MET A 131 11.51 1.18 -8.11
CA MET A 131 11.25 0.79 -9.50
C MET A 131 9.96 -0.02 -9.68
N CYS A 132 9.39 -0.55 -8.60
CA CYS A 132 8.16 -1.34 -8.58
C CYS A 132 6.95 -0.51 -8.13
N ARG A 133 7.09 0.81 -7.94
CA ARG A 133 5.98 1.71 -7.58
C ARG A 133 5.14 2.02 -8.81
N GLY A 134 3.83 1.78 -8.72
CA GLY A 134 2.87 2.09 -9.78
C GLY A 134 1.88 0.96 -10.02
N ASN A 135 0.99 1.20 -10.98
CA ASN A 135 -0.15 0.32 -11.26
C ASN A 135 0.14 -0.72 -12.33
N ASP A 136 1.24 -0.59 -13.07
CA ASP A 136 1.59 -1.53 -14.12
C ASP A 136 2.38 -2.70 -13.54
N ILE A 137 1.71 -3.85 -13.47
CA ILE A 137 2.27 -5.10 -12.97
C ILE A 137 2.72 -6.04 -14.09
N GLU A 138 2.45 -5.69 -15.36
CA GLU A 138 2.75 -6.52 -16.53
C GLU A 138 4.20 -7.00 -16.58
N PRO A 139 5.22 -6.15 -16.32
CA PRO A 139 6.63 -6.57 -16.35
C PRO A 139 6.96 -7.67 -15.33
N PHE A 140 6.18 -7.78 -14.26
CA PHE A 140 6.42 -8.67 -13.13
C PHE A 140 5.54 -9.93 -13.15
N ARG A 141 4.68 -10.11 -14.17
CA ARG A 141 3.86 -11.32 -14.33
C ARG A 141 4.64 -12.64 -14.22
N PRO A 142 5.86 -12.78 -14.79
CA PRO A 142 6.63 -14.02 -14.63
C PRO A 142 6.98 -14.32 -13.17
N LEU A 143 7.35 -13.31 -12.39
CA LEU A 143 7.61 -13.44 -10.96
C LEU A 143 6.36 -13.91 -10.21
N LEU A 144 5.22 -13.24 -10.44
CA LEU A 144 3.96 -13.61 -9.80
C LEU A 144 3.50 -15.02 -10.17
N LYS A 145 3.68 -15.42 -11.42
CA LYS A 145 3.40 -16.80 -11.85
C LYS A 145 4.26 -17.82 -11.10
N ASN A 146 5.54 -17.52 -10.89
CA ASN A 146 6.46 -18.39 -10.16
C ASN A 146 6.06 -18.47 -8.67
N LEU A 147 5.72 -17.35 -8.05
CA LEU A 147 5.24 -17.30 -6.65
C LEU A 147 3.93 -18.04 -6.48
N LYS A 148 2.98 -17.86 -7.40
CA LYS A 148 1.74 -18.64 -7.42
C LYS A 148 2.03 -20.13 -7.52
N THR A 149 2.91 -20.54 -8.45
CA THR A 149 3.29 -21.95 -8.63
C THR A 149 3.93 -22.53 -7.37
N LEU A 150 4.77 -21.76 -6.67
CA LEU A 150 5.36 -22.17 -5.40
C LEU A 150 4.28 -22.32 -4.32
N THR A 151 3.39 -21.33 -4.20
CA THR A 151 2.28 -21.34 -3.23
C THR A 151 1.38 -22.54 -3.45
N ASP A 152 0.94 -22.78 -4.69
CA ASP A 152 0.11 -23.94 -5.05
C ASP A 152 0.79 -25.26 -4.67
N ARG A 153 2.11 -25.38 -4.88
CA ARG A 153 2.90 -26.57 -4.53
C ARG A 153 3.01 -26.79 -3.02
N ILE A 154 3.09 -25.73 -2.23
CA ILE A 154 3.14 -25.81 -0.78
C ILE A 154 1.75 -26.20 -0.26
N VAL A 155 0.71 -25.48 -0.66
CA VAL A 155 -0.70 -25.76 -0.29
C VAL A 155 -1.12 -27.19 -0.67
N ALA A 156 -0.71 -27.69 -1.83
CA ALA A 156 -1.03 -29.05 -2.26
C ALA A 156 -0.49 -30.14 -1.31
N ARG A 157 0.52 -29.84 -0.46
CA ARG A 157 1.02 -30.77 0.56
C ARG A 157 0.04 -31.00 1.70
N ALA A 158 -0.91 -30.08 1.91
CA ALA A 158 -2.01 -30.26 2.88
C ALA A 158 -2.95 -31.40 2.47
N MET A 159 -3.04 -31.71 1.17
CA MET A 159 -3.97 -32.71 0.68
C MET A 159 -3.40 -34.13 0.89
N PRO A 160 -4.07 -35.02 1.65
CA PRO A 160 -3.63 -36.40 1.78
C PRO A 160 -3.69 -37.11 0.42
N ALA A 161 -2.69 -37.97 0.16
CA ALA A 161 -2.52 -38.74 -1.08
C ALA A 161 -3.68 -39.70 -1.44
N GLU A 162 -4.74 -39.76 -0.63
CA GLU A 162 -5.91 -40.63 -0.86
C GLU A 162 -6.92 -40.06 -1.88
N ALA A 163 -6.83 -38.79 -2.28
CA ALA A 163 -7.72 -38.22 -3.31
C ALA A 163 -7.27 -38.49 -4.76
N ALA A 164 -6.18 -39.25 -4.97
CA ALA A 164 -5.57 -39.51 -6.27
C ALA A 164 -5.70 -40.97 -6.75
N ARG A 165 -6.65 -41.75 -6.20
CA ARG A 165 -6.99 -43.09 -6.67
C ARG A 165 -8.44 -43.18 -7.14
#